data_AF-A0A938M7L5-F1
#
_entry.id   AF-A0A938M7L5-F1
#
_cell.length_a   1.000
_cell.length_b   1.000
_cell.length_c   1.000
_cell.angle_alpha   90.00
_cell.angle_beta   90.00
_cell.angle_gamma   90.00
#
_symmetry.space_group_name_H-M   'P 1'
#
loop_
_entity.id
_entity.type
_entity.pdbx_description
1 polymer ?
#
loop_
_entity_poly.entity_id
_entity_poly.type
_entity_poly.pdbx_seq_one_letter_code
_entity_poly.pdbx_strand_id
1 'polypeptide(L)'
;KTTDSWFGASAGSGLTATKDGNCEIASSRNSGTRNDDFCIHDDRKELSDSPAANRRSELVVLPENRGKRHAQKAGFDRAEGEYIVTADGDTVLHPDALIALVQAMEPWSDAGVARGMGTGDHPGLPEVRDGLARVGAATASIRVRNTNSLFTTLLELRYWCAGHQERASQSYFGVMVCCSGALSIYRRELVDALKHEYVKQRFLGKECTFGDDRHLTNLILREGWDTKFVPDAQAWTLAPERILKWLRQQRRWSQSFYRECWWSLRFMHRRNVYFGYNLLVGGLMPLFLAYGLIAAGVHVAQTHWWMAGKYVATVFLMAWIRGAYGLWLTRDWKFLLMPVYGLLHLVGVMPVRLYALFTLGNTSWGTRTAGALSGTGGTGFDGVWPISAEAQGSGK
;
A
#
# COMPACT_ATOMS: atom_id res chain seq x y z
N LYS A 1 4.12 -3.50 -35.54
CA LYS A 1 4.88 -4.05 -34.38
C LYS A 1 5.01 -2.91 -33.37
N THR A 2 4.71 -3.19 -32.09
CA THR A 2 4.57 -2.29 -30.93
C THR A 2 3.32 -1.39 -30.92
N THR A 3 2.20 -1.96 -30.49
CA THR A 3 1.11 -1.23 -29.82
C THR A 3 1.19 -1.56 -28.34
N ASP A 4 1.67 -0.62 -27.54
CA ASP A 4 1.69 -0.70 -26.07
C ASP A 4 0.25 -0.68 -25.55
N SER A 5 -0.32 -1.86 -25.29
CA SER A 5 -1.62 -1.98 -24.64
C SER A 5 -1.46 -1.90 -23.12
N TRP A 6 -1.69 -0.73 -22.55
CA TRP A 6 -1.74 -0.49 -21.11
C TRP A 6 -3.09 -0.90 -20.55
N PHE A 7 -3.13 -1.80 -19.55
CA PHE A 7 -4.36 -2.19 -18.86
C PHE A 7 -4.72 -1.14 -17.79
N GLY A 8 -5.74 -0.33 -18.05
CA GLY A 8 -6.26 0.63 -17.08
C GLY A 8 -7.06 -0.07 -15.98
N ALA A 9 -6.54 -0.16 -14.76
CA ALA A 9 -7.36 -0.44 -13.58
C ALA A 9 -7.79 0.87 -12.93
N SER A 10 -9.11 1.00 -12.76
CA SER A 10 -9.77 2.17 -12.19
C SER A 10 -10.86 1.77 -11.19
N ALA A 11 -10.70 0.75 -10.34
CA ALA A 11 -10.60 1.02 -8.92
C ALA A 11 -10.66 -0.16 -7.91
N GLY A 12 -10.57 0.06 -6.59
CA GLY A 12 -9.95 -0.86 -5.64
C GLY A 12 -10.56 -2.26 -5.63
N SER A 13 -9.88 -3.21 -6.27
CA SER A 13 -10.42 -4.55 -6.54
C SER A 13 -9.67 -5.62 -5.76
N GLY A 14 -10.42 -6.60 -5.23
CA GLY A 14 -9.88 -7.89 -4.86
C GLY A 14 -9.69 -8.72 -6.13
N LEU A 15 -8.45 -9.00 -6.53
CA LEU A 15 -8.15 -9.95 -7.61
C LEU A 15 -8.00 -11.34 -6.94
N THR A 16 -8.32 -12.44 -7.60
CA THR A 16 -7.89 -13.77 -7.16
C THR A 16 -7.14 -14.42 -8.30
N ALA A 17 -6.02 -15.08 -7.99
CA ALA A 17 -5.20 -15.74 -8.98
C ALA A 17 -5.09 -17.23 -8.63
N THR A 18 -5.29 -18.10 -9.62
CA THR A 18 -5.00 -19.53 -9.52
C THR A 18 -3.64 -19.86 -10.16
N LYS A 19 -3.09 -21.04 -9.86
CA LYS A 19 -1.77 -21.51 -10.32
C LYS A 19 -1.56 -21.48 -11.84
N ASP A 20 -2.63 -21.44 -12.62
CA ASP A 20 -2.58 -21.46 -14.09
C ASP A 20 -2.66 -20.06 -14.73
N GLY A 21 -2.56 -18.98 -13.95
CA GLY A 21 -2.66 -17.61 -14.46
C GLY A 21 -4.09 -17.13 -14.77
N ASN A 22 -5.10 -17.94 -14.48
CA ASN A 22 -6.50 -17.53 -14.57
C ASN A 22 -6.85 -16.63 -13.38
N CYS A 23 -7.43 -15.46 -13.67
CA CYS A 23 -7.84 -14.47 -12.67
C CYS A 23 -9.36 -14.43 -12.55
N GLU A 24 -9.90 -14.67 -11.35
CA GLU A 24 -11.29 -14.36 -11.03
C GLU A 24 -11.34 -13.10 -10.18
N ILE A 25 -12.27 -12.20 -10.47
CA ILE A 25 -12.29 -10.85 -9.88
C ILE A 25 -13.59 -10.63 -9.13
N ALA A 26 -13.47 -10.40 -7.83
CA ALA A 26 -14.56 -9.99 -6.96
C ALA A 26 -14.31 -8.53 -6.54
N SER A 27 -15.13 -7.61 -7.08
CA SER A 27 -15.08 -6.18 -6.74
C SER A 27 -16.23 -5.85 -5.78
N SER A 28 -16.00 -4.97 -4.81
CA SER A 28 -17.05 -4.58 -3.84
C SER A 28 -17.15 -3.07 -3.69
N ARG A 29 -18.37 -2.51 -3.72
CA ARG A 29 -18.64 -1.07 -3.68
C ARG A 29 -19.50 -0.67 -2.47
N ASN A 30 -19.20 0.48 -1.87
CA ASN A 30 -20.08 1.13 -0.88
C ASN A 30 -21.10 2.07 -1.56
N SER A 31 -22.38 1.99 -1.18
CA SER A 31 -23.44 2.89 -1.67
C SER A 31 -23.09 4.38 -1.41
N GLY A 32 -23.33 5.25 -2.41
CA GLY A 32 -23.16 6.71 -2.28
C GLY A 32 -21.76 7.30 -2.52
N THR A 33 -20.77 6.52 -2.99
CA THR A 33 -19.44 7.03 -3.35
C THR A 33 -19.23 7.06 -4.87
N ARG A 34 -18.78 8.21 -5.40
CA ARG A 34 -18.50 8.48 -6.82
C ARG A 34 -17.07 8.14 -7.26
N ASN A 35 -16.30 7.45 -6.42
CA ASN A 35 -15.03 6.86 -6.80
C ASN A 35 -15.26 5.35 -6.82
N ASP A 36 -15.71 4.90 -7.98
CA ASP A 36 -15.35 3.69 -8.73
C ASP A 36 -14.47 2.68 -7.98
N ASP A 37 -14.78 1.39 -8.14
CA ASP A 37 -13.93 0.23 -7.83
C ASP A 37 -14.09 -0.72 -9.05
N PHE A 38 -13.06 -0.98 -9.86
CA PHE A 38 -13.12 -1.73 -11.14
C PHE A 38 -11.96 -2.69 -11.38
N CYS A 39 -12.32 -3.79 -12.05
CA CYS A 39 -11.58 -5.00 -12.40
C CYS A 39 -10.57 -4.81 -13.56
N ILE A 40 -9.62 -5.77 -13.72
CA ILE A 40 -8.74 -5.88 -14.90
C ILE A 40 -9.18 -7.06 -15.77
N HIS A 41 -9.43 -6.79 -17.04
CA HIS A 41 -9.61 -7.82 -18.08
C HIS A 41 -8.23 -8.20 -18.65
N ASP A 42 -7.97 -9.47 -18.94
CA ASP A 42 -6.92 -9.85 -19.90
C ASP A 42 -7.54 -9.81 -21.30
N ASP A 43 -6.97 -9.02 -22.20
CA ASP A 43 -7.46 -8.80 -23.56
C ASP A 43 -6.42 -9.32 -24.56
N ARG A 44 -6.02 -10.59 -24.40
CA ARG A 44 -5.41 -11.36 -25.49
C ARG A 44 -6.49 -12.13 -26.25
N LYS A 45 -6.91 -11.54 -27.36
CA LYS A 45 -7.46 -12.26 -28.52
C LYS A 45 -6.45 -13.30 -28.99
N GLU A 46 -6.64 -14.55 -28.58
CA GLU A 46 -6.52 -15.80 -29.36
C GLU A 46 -6.57 -17.00 -28.40
N LEU A 47 -7.71 -17.14 -27.72
CA LEU A 47 -8.15 -18.38 -27.08
C LEU A 47 -9.66 -18.49 -27.34
N SER A 48 -10.02 -18.50 -28.62
CA SER A 48 -11.34 -18.97 -29.04
C SER A 48 -11.44 -20.44 -28.65
N ASP A 49 -12.46 -20.75 -27.85
CA ASP A 49 -12.99 -22.09 -27.55
C ASP A 49 -12.48 -22.83 -26.30
N SER A 50 -12.03 -22.11 -25.26
CA SER A 50 -11.93 -22.68 -23.90
C SER A 50 -13.08 -22.20 -22.98
N PRO A 51 -13.81 -23.10 -22.29
CA PRO A 51 -14.83 -22.75 -21.30
C PRO A 51 -14.33 -21.86 -20.14
N ALA A 52 -13.01 -21.73 -19.97
CA ALA A 52 -12.41 -20.88 -18.94
C ALA A 52 -12.47 -19.37 -19.24
N ALA A 53 -12.70 -18.98 -20.50
CA ALA A 53 -12.70 -17.58 -20.94
C ALA A 53 -13.92 -16.75 -20.49
N ASN A 54 -14.85 -17.33 -19.70
CA ASN A 54 -16.16 -16.74 -19.41
C ASN A 54 -16.47 -16.58 -17.90
N ARG A 55 -15.45 -16.44 -17.05
CA ARG A 55 -15.64 -16.15 -15.61
C ARG A 55 -15.81 -14.64 -15.40
N ARG A 56 -17.07 -14.25 -15.21
CA ARG A 56 -17.60 -12.88 -15.08
C ARG A 56 -17.06 -12.21 -13.80
N SER A 57 -16.64 -10.95 -13.90
CA SER A 57 -16.44 -10.09 -12.74
C SER A 57 -17.71 -9.97 -11.91
N GLU A 58 -17.65 -10.23 -10.60
CA GLU A 58 -18.78 -10.01 -9.69
C GLU A 58 -18.65 -8.63 -9.02
N LEU A 59 -19.76 -7.88 -9.01
CA LEU A 59 -19.87 -6.62 -8.28
C LEU A 59 -20.71 -6.82 -7.01
N VAL A 60 -20.10 -6.53 -5.87
CA VAL A 60 -20.67 -6.71 -4.54
C VAL A 60 -21.00 -5.35 -3.94
N VAL A 61 -22.27 -4.95 -3.95
CA VAL A 61 -22.68 -3.67 -3.37
C VAL A 61 -23.11 -3.87 -1.91
N LEU A 62 -22.45 -3.18 -0.99
CA LEU A 62 -22.87 -3.15 0.41
C LEU A 62 -24.11 -2.26 0.58
N PRO A 63 -25.11 -2.68 1.39
CA PRO A 63 -26.32 -1.88 1.63
C PRO A 63 -26.02 -0.47 2.15
N GLU A 64 -25.01 -0.36 3.01
CA GLU A 64 -24.55 0.89 3.62
C GLU A 64 -23.03 1.03 3.53
N ASN A 65 -22.56 2.28 3.52
CA ASN A 65 -21.13 2.56 3.51
C ASN A 65 -20.49 2.26 4.87
N ARG A 66 -19.79 1.11 4.95
CA ARG A 66 -19.08 0.67 6.16
C ARG A 66 -17.56 0.87 6.07
N GLY A 67 -17.08 1.60 5.06
CA GLY A 67 -15.65 1.83 4.83
C GLY A 67 -14.93 0.68 4.12
N LYS A 68 -13.65 0.89 3.80
CA LYS A 68 -12.85 0.04 2.91
C LYS A 68 -12.67 -1.40 3.43
N ARG A 69 -12.46 -1.59 4.73
CA ARG A 69 -12.23 -2.90 5.33
C ARG A 69 -13.42 -3.84 5.20
N HIS A 70 -14.61 -3.31 5.44
CA HIS A 70 -15.85 -4.06 5.32
C HIS A 70 -16.15 -4.43 3.86
N ALA A 71 -15.86 -3.51 2.92
CA ALA A 71 -15.93 -3.80 1.49
C ALA A 71 -14.96 -4.94 1.12
N GLN A 72 -13.68 -4.81 1.47
CA GLN A 72 -12.68 -5.87 1.25
C GLN A 72 -13.09 -7.21 1.86
N LYS A 73 -13.59 -7.24 3.10
CA LYS A 73 -14.10 -8.50 3.69
C LYS A 73 -15.24 -9.11 2.87
N ALA A 74 -16.19 -8.30 2.39
CA ALA A 74 -17.30 -8.79 1.57
C ALA A 74 -16.82 -9.38 0.23
N GLY A 75 -15.73 -8.84 -0.33
CA GLY A 75 -15.00 -9.44 -1.45
C GLY A 75 -14.27 -10.73 -1.05
N PHE A 76 -13.58 -10.75 0.10
CA PHE A 76 -12.89 -11.95 0.60
C PHE A 76 -13.85 -13.12 0.85
N ASP A 77 -15.07 -12.85 1.31
CA ASP A 77 -16.09 -13.87 1.55
C ASP A 77 -16.64 -14.51 0.26
N ARG A 78 -16.46 -13.87 -0.90
CA ARG A 78 -16.94 -14.35 -2.21
C ARG A 78 -15.86 -14.87 -3.13
N ALA A 79 -14.64 -14.39 -2.93
CA ALA A 79 -13.48 -14.87 -3.66
C ALA A 79 -13.39 -16.40 -3.57
N GLU A 80 -12.98 -17.10 -4.63
CA GLU A 80 -12.81 -18.58 -4.63
C GLU A 80 -11.37 -19.07 -4.91
N GLY A 81 -10.51 -18.27 -5.57
CA GLY A 81 -9.13 -18.67 -5.92
C GLY A 81 -8.15 -18.83 -4.74
N GLU A 82 -7.12 -19.68 -4.87
CA GLU A 82 -6.13 -20.02 -3.82
C GLU A 82 -5.45 -18.80 -3.16
N TYR A 83 -5.24 -17.75 -3.95
CA TYR A 83 -4.69 -16.48 -3.49
C TYR A 83 -5.72 -15.36 -3.56
N ILE A 84 -5.69 -14.49 -2.56
CA ILE A 84 -6.42 -13.22 -2.53
C ILE A 84 -5.44 -12.10 -2.86
N VAL A 85 -5.72 -11.34 -3.89
CA VAL A 85 -4.98 -10.16 -4.29
C VAL A 85 -5.83 -8.94 -3.98
N THR A 86 -5.23 -7.84 -3.52
CA THR A 86 -5.88 -6.55 -3.33
C THR A 86 -5.16 -5.51 -4.15
N ALA A 87 -5.90 -4.70 -4.89
CA ALA A 87 -5.39 -3.54 -5.62
C ALA A 87 -6.14 -2.27 -5.20
N ASP A 88 -5.45 -1.12 -5.21
CA ASP A 88 -6.09 0.17 -5.02
C ASP A 88 -6.63 0.68 -6.34
N GLY A 89 -7.52 1.65 -6.19
CA GLY A 89 -8.38 1.96 -7.27
C GLY A 89 -7.82 2.78 -8.43
N ASP A 90 -6.83 3.56 -8.12
CA ASP A 90 -6.12 4.36 -9.09
C ASP A 90 -4.87 3.64 -9.61
N THR A 91 -4.80 2.30 -9.44
CA THR A 91 -3.59 1.52 -9.70
C THR A 91 -3.70 0.71 -10.99
N VAL A 92 -2.81 0.98 -11.93
CA VAL A 92 -2.62 0.23 -13.18
C VAL A 92 -1.56 -0.86 -12.96
N LEU A 93 -1.82 -2.10 -13.36
CA LEU A 93 -0.88 -3.20 -13.17
C LEU A 93 -0.05 -3.46 -14.43
N HIS A 94 1.21 -3.87 -14.25
CA HIS A 94 1.97 -4.49 -15.33
C HIS A 94 1.32 -5.84 -15.70
N PRO A 95 1.29 -6.24 -16.99
CA PRO A 95 0.69 -7.52 -17.39
C PRO A 95 1.23 -8.71 -16.59
N ASP A 96 2.54 -8.73 -16.33
CA ASP A 96 3.19 -9.82 -15.60
C ASP A 96 3.15 -9.66 -14.07
N ALA A 97 2.51 -8.60 -13.54
CA ALA A 97 2.57 -8.29 -12.11
C ALA A 97 1.94 -9.39 -11.26
N LEU A 98 0.81 -9.96 -11.69
CA LEU A 98 0.13 -11.02 -10.96
C LEU A 98 0.93 -12.33 -11.01
N ILE A 99 1.54 -12.64 -12.16
CA ILE A 99 2.38 -13.83 -12.32
C ILE A 99 3.57 -13.75 -11.38
N ALA A 100 4.29 -12.62 -11.35
CA ALA A 100 5.43 -12.40 -10.46
C ALA A 100 5.02 -12.49 -8.97
N LEU A 101 3.84 -11.98 -8.61
CA LEU A 101 3.32 -12.10 -7.25
C LEU A 101 3.00 -13.55 -6.87
N VAL A 102 2.35 -14.32 -7.74
CA VAL A 102 2.03 -15.73 -7.50
C VAL A 102 3.32 -16.56 -7.36
N GLN A 103 4.30 -16.35 -8.25
CA GLN A 103 5.61 -17.01 -8.17
C GLN A 103 6.32 -16.71 -6.83
N ALA A 104 6.22 -15.48 -6.32
CA ALA A 104 6.82 -15.12 -5.04
C ALA A 104 6.14 -15.80 -3.83
N MET A 105 4.91 -16.29 -3.99
CA MET A 105 4.19 -17.05 -2.95
C MET A 105 4.62 -18.53 -2.93
N GLU A 106 5.28 -19.03 -3.97
CA GLU A 106 5.77 -20.41 -4.01
C GLU A 106 6.95 -20.63 -3.03
N PRO A 107 7.25 -21.89 -2.65
CA PRO A 107 8.34 -22.19 -1.73
C PRO A 107 9.69 -21.65 -2.23
N TRP A 108 10.31 -20.73 -1.47
CA TRP A 108 11.67 -20.28 -1.73
C TRP A 108 12.69 -21.33 -1.22
N SER A 109 13.59 -21.77 -2.09
CA SER A 109 14.68 -22.70 -1.77
C SER A 109 15.84 -22.06 -0.98
N ASP A 110 15.94 -20.72 -0.95
CA ASP A 110 17.07 -20.04 -0.30
C ASP A 110 16.90 -20.01 1.23
N ALA A 111 17.51 -21.00 1.88
CA ALA A 111 17.54 -21.25 3.32
C ALA A 111 18.65 -20.48 4.08
N GLY A 112 18.86 -19.20 3.78
CA GLY A 112 20.08 -18.48 4.22
C GLY A 112 20.04 -17.71 5.55
N VAL A 113 18.87 -17.43 6.14
CA VAL A 113 18.79 -16.64 7.38
C VAL A 113 17.75 -17.27 8.29
N ALA A 114 18.07 -17.43 9.58
CA ALA A 114 17.11 -17.87 10.59
C ALA A 114 15.86 -16.95 10.56
N ARG A 115 14.81 -17.45 9.91
CA ARG A 115 13.51 -16.79 9.68
C ARG A 115 12.56 -17.22 10.80
N GLY A 116 11.70 -16.31 11.26
CA GLY A 116 11.05 -16.31 12.59
C GLY A 116 10.70 -17.68 13.20
N MET A 117 11.14 -17.90 14.45
CA MET A 117 10.82 -19.08 15.28
C MET A 117 9.50 -18.88 16.04
N GLY A 118 8.42 -18.53 15.34
CA GLY A 118 7.12 -18.30 15.98
C GLY A 118 6.07 -19.23 15.43
N THR A 119 5.53 -20.11 16.27
CA THR A 119 4.27 -20.81 16.00
C THR A 119 3.14 -19.77 16.06
N GLY A 120 2.33 -19.69 15.00
CA GLY A 120 1.06 -18.95 15.06
C GLY A 120 0.14 -19.62 16.09
N ASP A 121 -0.48 -18.84 16.97
CA ASP A 121 -1.37 -19.37 18.01
C ASP A 121 -2.81 -19.58 17.50
N HIS A 122 -3.10 -19.24 16.23
CA HIS A 122 -4.47 -19.29 15.74
C HIS A 122 -4.94 -20.74 15.51
N PRO A 123 -6.03 -21.18 16.16
CA PRO A 123 -6.58 -22.51 15.95
C PRO A 123 -7.02 -22.68 14.49
N GLY A 124 -6.57 -23.75 13.85
CA GLY A 124 -6.95 -24.11 12.48
C GLY A 124 -6.04 -23.60 11.36
N LEU A 125 -5.00 -22.80 11.65
CA LEU A 125 -3.96 -22.52 10.66
C LEU A 125 -2.88 -23.61 10.68
N PRO A 126 -2.33 -24.01 9.52
CA PRO A 126 -1.23 -24.94 9.50
C PRO A 126 -0.03 -24.33 10.23
N GLU A 127 0.62 -25.15 11.06
CA GLU A 127 1.85 -24.75 11.73
C GLU A 127 2.89 -24.37 10.67
N VAL A 128 3.60 -23.26 10.90
CA VAL A 128 4.65 -22.78 10.01
C VAL A 128 5.82 -23.76 10.07
N ARG A 129 5.79 -24.80 9.23
CA ARG A 129 6.81 -25.85 9.21
C ARG A 129 8.14 -25.31 8.68
N ASP A 130 9.23 -25.77 9.27
CA ASP A 130 10.57 -25.50 8.77
C ASP A 130 10.76 -26.20 7.41
N GLY A 131 11.09 -25.42 6.38
CA GLY A 131 11.62 -25.96 5.12
C GLY A 131 10.80 -25.77 3.85
N LEU A 132 9.51 -25.42 3.87
CA LEU A 132 8.74 -25.13 2.63
C LEU A 132 7.66 -24.05 2.83
N ALA A 133 7.68 -23.02 1.97
CA ALA A 133 6.68 -21.95 1.76
C ALA A 133 6.10 -21.22 2.99
N ARG A 134 6.94 -20.43 3.66
CA ARG A 134 6.53 -19.53 4.77
C ARG A 134 5.90 -18.20 4.33
N VAL A 135 5.77 -17.90 3.03
CA VAL A 135 5.30 -16.58 2.56
C VAL A 135 3.78 -16.50 2.66
N GLY A 136 3.27 -15.70 3.59
CA GLY A 136 1.84 -15.47 3.80
C GLY A 136 1.27 -14.31 2.99
N ALA A 137 2.14 -13.35 2.62
CA ALA A 137 1.76 -12.22 1.78
C ALA A 137 2.96 -11.66 0.99
N ALA A 138 2.68 -11.04 -0.15
CA ALA A 138 3.68 -10.31 -0.93
C ALA A 138 3.11 -9.01 -1.51
N THR A 139 3.98 -8.03 -1.78
CA THR A 139 3.59 -6.74 -2.38
C THR A 139 4.47 -6.37 -3.57
N ALA A 140 3.84 -5.69 -4.51
CA ALA A 140 4.49 -5.22 -5.73
C ALA A 140 5.35 -3.96 -5.52
N SER A 141 6.26 -3.73 -6.46
CA SER A 141 6.91 -2.45 -6.70
C SER A 141 5.89 -1.42 -7.20
N ILE A 142 5.50 -0.51 -6.29
CA ILE A 142 4.57 0.57 -6.59
C ILE A 142 5.33 1.80 -7.11
N ARG A 143 4.94 2.24 -8.30
CA ARG A 143 5.46 3.39 -9.03
C ARG A 143 4.38 4.47 -9.14
N VAL A 144 4.77 5.69 -9.42
CA VAL A 144 3.91 6.85 -9.62
C VAL A 144 3.71 7.08 -11.11
N ARG A 145 2.44 7.16 -11.53
CA ARG A 145 2.09 7.36 -12.94
C ARG A 145 2.23 8.81 -13.39
N ASN A 146 1.75 9.76 -12.59
CA ASN A 146 1.64 11.17 -12.96
C ASN A 146 2.91 11.98 -12.63
N THR A 147 4.04 11.61 -13.23
CA THR A 147 5.36 12.26 -13.04
C THR A 147 5.55 13.54 -13.86
N ASN A 148 4.50 14.37 -13.94
CA ASN A 148 4.43 15.53 -14.84
C ASN A 148 5.03 16.81 -14.22
N SER A 149 5.42 16.76 -12.94
CA SER A 149 5.96 17.91 -12.20
C SER A 149 7.21 17.50 -11.41
N LEU A 150 8.03 18.47 -11.00
CA LEU A 150 9.15 18.22 -10.09
C LEU A 150 8.66 17.53 -8.82
N PHE A 151 7.56 18.00 -8.23
CA PHE A 151 7.00 17.43 -7.01
C PHE A 151 6.62 15.95 -7.17
N THR A 152 5.83 15.62 -8.19
CA THR A 152 5.42 14.21 -8.43
C THR A 152 6.59 13.33 -8.86
N THR A 153 7.61 13.89 -9.52
CA THR A 153 8.89 13.19 -9.80
C THR A 153 9.65 12.88 -8.51
N LEU A 154 9.71 13.81 -7.55
CA LEU A 154 10.32 13.55 -6.24
C LEU A 154 9.54 12.46 -5.47
N LEU A 155 8.22 12.42 -5.60
CA LEU A 155 7.39 11.36 -5.00
C LEU A 155 7.67 10.00 -5.63
N GLU A 156 7.84 9.94 -6.95
CA GLU A 156 8.22 8.71 -7.65
C GLU A 156 9.54 8.14 -7.13
N LEU A 157 10.57 8.97 -7.06
CA LEU A 157 11.87 8.55 -6.55
C LEU A 157 11.80 8.09 -5.08
N ARG A 158 10.97 8.76 -4.27
CA ARG A 158 10.69 8.33 -2.89
C ARG A 158 9.99 6.97 -2.85
N TYR A 159 9.00 6.74 -3.71
CA TYR A 159 8.27 5.47 -3.80
C TYR A 159 9.21 4.34 -4.20
N TRP A 160 10.07 4.59 -5.20
CA TRP A 160 11.10 3.64 -5.58
C TRP A 160 12.01 3.28 -4.40
N CYS A 161 12.51 4.27 -3.65
CA CYS A 161 13.34 3.99 -2.49
C CYS A 161 12.55 3.29 -1.36
N ALA A 162 11.25 3.56 -1.22
CA ALA A 162 10.38 2.87 -0.26
C ALA A 162 10.31 1.36 -0.57
N GLY A 163 10.15 1.01 -1.85
CA GLY A 163 10.15 -0.37 -2.31
C GLY A 163 11.53 -1.01 -2.24
N HIS A 164 12.46 -0.49 -3.04
CA HIS A 164 13.72 -1.16 -3.37
C HIS A 164 14.83 -1.00 -2.32
N GLN A 165 14.64 -0.16 -1.31
CA GLN A 165 15.59 -0.04 -0.18
C GLN A 165 14.93 -0.46 1.13
N GLU A 166 13.85 0.22 1.52
CA GLU A 166 13.21 0.01 2.83
C GLU A 166 12.45 -1.32 2.88
N ARG A 167 11.53 -1.57 1.94
CA ARG A 167 10.76 -2.82 1.90
C ARG A 167 11.62 -4.00 1.46
N ALA A 168 12.57 -3.80 0.55
CA ALA A 168 13.50 -4.85 0.14
C ALA A 168 14.34 -5.38 1.32
N SER A 169 14.87 -4.48 2.17
CA SER A 169 15.58 -4.88 3.38
C SER A 169 14.68 -5.60 4.40
N GLN A 170 13.43 -5.17 4.58
CA GLN A 170 12.48 -5.88 5.44
C GLN A 170 12.06 -7.24 4.86
N SER A 171 11.91 -7.33 3.54
CA SER A 171 11.56 -8.55 2.81
C SER A 171 12.65 -9.62 2.93
N TYR A 172 13.92 -9.21 2.93
CA TYR A 172 15.05 -10.11 3.17
C TYR A 172 14.87 -10.89 4.49
N PHE A 173 14.46 -10.21 5.55
CA PHE A 173 14.16 -10.80 6.86
C PHE A 173 12.74 -11.38 6.99
N GLY A 174 11.89 -11.27 5.96
CA GLY A 174 10.51 -11.78 5.97
C GLY A 174 9.57 -11.03 6.93
N VAL A 175 9.89 -9.77 7.25
CA VAL A 175 9.19 -9.00 8.30
C VAL A 175 8.77 -7.62 7.81
N MET A 176 8.36 -7.53 6.54
CA MET A 176 7.79 -6.31 5.97
C MET A 176 6.47 -5.98 6.66
N VAL A 177 6.44 -4.85 7.35
CA VAL A 177 5.29 -4.44 8.20
C VAL A 177 4.08 -3.97 7.42
N CYS A 178 4.19 -3.80 6.10
CA CYS A 178 3.10 -3.26 5.28
C CYS A 178 3.24 -3.72 3.82
N CYS A 179 2.42 -4.71 3.44
CA CYS A 179 2.06 -4.96 2.06
C CYS A 179 1.22 -3.79 1.57
N SER A 180 1.55 -3.19 0.42
CA SER A 180 0.93 -1.96 -0.06
C SER A 180 -0.52 -2.17 -0.47
N GLY A 181 -1.44 -1.30 -0.06
CA GLY A 181 -2.82 -1.32 -0.56
C GLY A 181 -2.95 -1.23 -2.08
N ALA A 182 -1.96 -0.67 -2.77
CA ALA A 182 -1.95 -0.49 -4.22
C ALA A 182 -1.92 -1.78 -5.03
N LEU A 183 -1.09 -2.75 -4.63
CA LEU A 183 -1.12 -4.11 -5.18
C LEU A 183 -0.39 -5.06 -4.21
N SER A 184 -1.11 -6.05 -3.70
CA SER A 184 -0.57 -7.10 -2.81
C SER A 184 -1.33 -8.41 -2.98
N ILE A 185 -0.67 -9.52 -2.68
CA ILE A 185 -1.22 -10.89 -2.69
C ILE A 185 -1.12 -11.50 -1.29
N TYR A 186 -2.06 -12.36 -0.95
CA TYR A 186 -2.22 -13.03 0.34
C TYR A 186 -2.68 -14.47 0.12
N ARG A 187 -2.28 -15.40 1.01
CA ARG A 187 -2.87 -16.75 1.04
C ARG A 187 -4.32 -16.68 1.50
N ARG A 188 -5.23 -17.35 0.79
CA ARG A 188 -6.64 -17.43 1.17
C ARG A 188 -6.83 -17.93 2.60
N GLU A 189 -6.17 -19.03 2.96
CA GLU A 189 -6.31 -19.65 4.28
C GLU A 189 -6.04 -18.67 5.44
N LEU A 190 -5.05 -17.78 5.25
CA LEU A 190 -4.72 -16.73 6.22
C LEU A 190 -5.78 -15.64 6.25
N VAL A 191 -6.24 -15.20 5.07
CA VAL A 191 -7.30 -14.20 4.98
C VAL A 191 -8.58 -14.73 5.61
N ASP A 192 -8.97 -15.98 5.36
CA ASP A 192 -10.18 -16.59 5.91
C ASP A 192 -10.13 -16.73 7.43
N ALA A 193 -8.98 -17.11 7.99
CA ALA A 193 -8.77 -17.14 9.44
C ALA A 193 -8.83 -15.72 10.05
N LEU A 194 -8.21 -14.73 9.40
CA LEU A 194 -7.96 -13.42 10.00
C LEU A 194 -9.02 -12.36 9.66
N LYS A 195 -9.86 -12.55 8.63
CA LYS A 195 -10.80 -11.53 8.11
C LYS A 195 -11.80 -11.02 9.14
N HIS A 196 -12.18 -11.85 10.12
CA HIS A 196 -13.11 -11.45 11.19
C HIS A 196 -12.44 -10.54 12.22
N GLU A 197 -11.17 -10.79 12.55
CA GLU A 197 -10.38 -9.92 13.43
C GLU A 197 -10.02 -8.62 12.71
N TYR A 198 -9.63 -8.74 11.44
CA TYR A 198 -9.23 -7.64 10.55
C TYR A 198 -10.24 -6.48 10.52
N VAL A 199 -11.54 -6.79 10.40
CA VAL A 199 -12.60 -5.77 10.37
C VAL A 199 -12.95 -5.21 11.76
N LYS A 200 -12.66 -5.96 12.83
CA LYS A 200 -12.99 -5.57 14.21
C LYS A 200 -11.91 -4.73 14.89
N GLN A 201 -10.87 -4.31 14.15
CA GLN A 201 -9.78 -3.55 14.75
C GLN A 201 -10.27 -2.27 15.44
N ARG A 202 -9.93 -2.17 16.73
CA ARG A 202 -10.19 -0.97 17.55
C ARG A 202 -8.90 -0.43 18.12
N PHE A 203 -8.82 0.90 18.22
CA PHE A 203 -7.74 1.60 18.91
C PHE A 203 -8.33 2.71 19.76
N LEU A 204 -7.94 2.74 21.05
CA LEU A 204 -8.50 3.65 22.04
C LEU A 204 -10.05 3.64 22.04
N GLY A 205 -10.64 2.43 21.95
CA GLY A 205 -12.09 2.22 21.97
C GLY A 205 -12.82 2.55 20.66
N LYS A 206 -12.15 3.14 19.65
CA LYS A 206 -12.75 3.51 18.37
C LYS A 206 -12.36 2.55 17.25
N GLU A 207 -13.29 2.30 16.32
CA GLU A 207 -13.02 1.49 15.13
C GLU A 207 -12.07 2.20 14.17
N CYS A 208 -11.09 1.45 13.65
CA CYS A 208 -10.07 1.99 12.76
C CYS A 208 -10.58 2.00 11.31
N THR A 209 -10.68 3.20 10.71
CA THR A 209 -11.23 3.41 9.36
C THR A 209 -10.20 3.33 8.24
N PHE A 210 -8.90 3.40 8.56
CA PHE A 210 -7.81 3.41 7.57
C PHE A 210 -6.59 2.60 8.06
N GLY A 211 -5.70 2.21 7.14
CA GLY A 211 -4.53 1.37 7.45
C GLY A 211 -4.89 -0.11 7.47
N ASP A 212 -5.89 -0.48 6.67
CA ASP A 212 -6.27 -1.81 6.21
C ASP A 212 -5.05 -2.69 5.90
N ASP A 213 -4.27 -2.26 4.92
CA ASP A 213 -3.10 -2.93 4.40
C ASP A 213 -2.07 -3.32 5.47
N ARG A 214 -1.66 -2.37 6.31
CA ARG A 214 -0.71 -2.59 7.41
C ARG A 214 -1.25 -3.52 8.49
N HIS A 215 -2.54 -3.40 8.83
CA HIS A 215 -3.13 -4.23 9.87
C HIS A 215 -3.21 -5.70 9.43
N LEU A 216 -3.68 -5.96 8.21
CA LEU A 216 -3.71 -7.32 7.66
C LEU A 216 -2.30 -7.93 7.59
N THR A 217 -1.32 -7.14 7.16
CA THR A 217 0.09 -7.55 7.13
C THR A 217 0.60 -7.94 8.52
N ASN A 218 0.29 -7.15 9.55
CA ASN A 218 0.73 -7.43 10.92
C ASN A 218 0.01 -8.63 11.53
N LEU A 219 -1.27 -8.87 11.18
CA LEU A 219 -1.97 -10.09 11.58
C LEU A 219 -1.27 -11.33 10.99
N ILE A 220 -0.88 -11.29 9.72
CA ILE A 220 -0.12 -12.37 9.07
C ILE A 220 1.24 -12.59 9.74
N LEU A 221 1.97 -11.50 10.04
CA LEU A 221 3.24 -11.57 10.77
C LEU A 221 3.08 -12.13 12.18
N ARG A 222 1.97 -11.82 12.88
CA ARG A 222 1.65 -12.37 14.20
C ARG A 222 1.50 -13.88 14.14
N GLU A 223 0.90 -14.40 13.08
CA GLU A 223 0.73 -15.85 12.86
C GLU A 223 2.02 -16.56 12.42
N GLY A 224 3.17 -15.88 12.41
CA GLY A 224 4.46 -16.49 12.11
C GLY A 224 4.84 -16.51 10.62
N TRP A 225 3.95 -16.05 9.74
CA TRP A 225 4.18 -16.05 8.30
C TRP A 225 5.07 -14.89 7.85
N ASP A 226 5.84 -15.13 6.80
CA ASP A 226 6.74 -14.14 6.21
C ASP A 226 6.00 -13.27 5.19
N THR A 227 6.43 -12.01 5.11
CA THR A 227 5.92 -11.05 4.14
C THR A 227 7.04 -10.57 3.22
N LYS A 228 6.76 -10.51 1.90
CA LYS A 228 7.76 -10.28 0.87
C LYS A 228 7.48 -9.07 -0.01
N PHE A 229 8.55 -8.44 -0.47
CA PHE A 229 8.57 -7.43 -1.53
C PHE A 229 9.02 -8.09 -2.83
N VAL A 230 8.26 -7.87 -3.90
CA VAL A 230 8.51 -8.46 -5.23
C VAL A 230 8.81 -7.33 -6.21
N PRO A 231 10.09 -7.08 -6.53
CA PRO A 231 10.49 -6.00 -7.43
C PRO A 231 9.92 -6.17 -8.85
N ASP A 232 9.83 -7.42 -9.33
CA ASP A 232 9.39 -7.75 -10.68
C ASP A 232 7.89 -7.54 -10.89
N ALA A 233 7.10 -7.58 -9.81
CA ALA A 233 5.70 -7.21 -9.85
C ALA A 233 5.59 -5.68 -9.83
N GLN A 234 5.23 -5.05 -10.95
CA GLN A 234 5.15 -3.60 -11.06
C GLN A 234 3.70 -3.09 -11.16
N ALA A 235 3.42 -1.98 -10.49
CA ALA A 235 2.13 -1.30 -10.55
C ALA A 235 2.29 0.21 -10.46
N TRP A 236 1.41 0.96 -11.12
CA TRP A 236 1.44 2.42 -11.20
C TRP A 236 0.20 3.05 -10.59
N THR A 237 0.36 3.83 -9.53
CA THR A 237 -0.72 4.57 -8.85
C THR A 237 -0.61 6.08 -9.11
N LEU A 238 -1.69 6.82 -8.83
CA LEU A 238 -1.70 8.27 -8.89
C LEU A 238 -1.20 8.87 -7.58
N ALA A 239 -0.11 9.64 -7.65
CA ALA A 239 0.35 10.44 -6.52
C ALA A 239 -0.43 11.76 -6.41
N PRO A 240 -0.64 12.30 -5.20
CA PRO A 240 -1.26 13.61 -5.05
C PRO A 240 -0.39 14.70 -5.68
N GLU A 241 -0.95 15.54 -6.54
CA GLU A 241 -0.22 16.63 -7.21
C GLU A 241 -0.07 17.89 -6.34
N ARG A 242 -0.94 18.03 -5.33
CA ARG A 242 -0.93 19.18 -4.41
C ARG A 242 -0.29 18.80 -3.08
N ILE A 243 0.67 19.61 -2.62
CA ILE A 243 1.39 19.41 -1.36
C ILE A 243 0.44 19.19 -0.18
N LEU A 244 -0.63 19.99 -0.03
CA LEU A 244 -1.60 19.83 1.05
C LEU A 244 -2.40 18.52 0.99
N LYS A 245 -2.66 17.97 -0.21
CA LYS A 245 -3.28 16.64 -0.36
C LYS A 245 -2.27 15.56 0.05
N TRP A 246 -1.02 15.70 -0.37
CA TRP A 246 0.07 14.80 -0.01
C TRP A 246 0.36 14.81 1.51
N LEU A 247 0.44 15.96 2.17
CA LEU A 247 0.66 16.03 3.63
C LEU A 247 -0.48 15.34 4.41
N ARG A 248 -1.73 15.49 3.96
CA ARG A 248 -2.88 14.74 4.54
C ARG A 248 -2.73 13.23 4.37
N GLN A 249 -2.25 12.78 3.21
CA GLN A 249 -1.93 11.37 2.96
C GLN A 249 -0.79 10.89 3.88
N GLN A 250 0.29 11.66 4.03
CA GLN A 250 1.41 11.34 4.92
C GLN A 250 0.98 11.26 6.39
N ARG A 251 0.08 12.15 6.83
CA ARG A 251 -0.49 12.11 8.17
C ARG A 251 -1.21 10.78 8.41
N ARG A 252 -2.09 10.38 7.49
CA ARG A 252 -2.84 9.11 7.57
C ARG A 252 -1.91 7.90 7.64
N TRP A 253 -0.87 7.88 6.79
CA TRP A 253 0.13 6.81 6.79
C TRP A 253 0.91 6.75 8.10
N SER A 254 1.27 7.91 8.65
CA SER A 254 1.99 8.01 9.92
C SER A 254 1.13 7.57 11.10
N GLN A 255 -0.15 7.99 11.15
CA GLN A 255 -1.10 7.55 12.18
C GLN A 255 -1.31 6.04 12.15
N SER A 256 -1.50 5.46 10.96
CA SER A 256 -1.59 4.00 10.81
C SER A 256 -0.30 3.33 11.27
N PHE A 257 0.87 3.84 10.87
CA PHE A 257 2.15 3.27 11.26
C PHE A 257 2.33 3.26 12.78
N TYR A 258 2.12 4.37 13.49
CA TYR A 258 2.31 4.42 14.94
C TYR A 258 1.35 3.52 15.71
N ARG A 259 0.08 3.49 15.30
CA ARG A 259 -0.91 2.58 15.90
C ARG A 259 -0.50 1.13 15.76
N GLU A 260 -0.10 0.75 14.55
CA GLU A 260 0.32 -0.61 14.21
C GLU A 260 1.66 -0.97 14.85
N CYS A 261 2.57 -0.01 14.97
CA CYS A 261 3.83 -0.17 15.69
C CYS A 261 3.54 -0.54 17.15
N TRP A 262 2.65 0.20 17.81
CA TRP A 262 2.23 -0.10 19.18
C TRP A 262 1.54 -1.45 19.31
N TRP A 263 0.72 -1.81 18.32
CA TRP A 263 0.04 -3.11 18.30
C TRP A 263 1.04 -4.27 18.13
N SER A 264 2.04 -4.08 17.27
CA SER A 264 3.04 -5.09 16.92
C SER A 264 4.05 -5.37 18.01
N LEU A 265 4.24 -4.47 18.97
CA LEU A 265 5.07 -4.71 20.15
C LEU A 265 4.62 -5.97 20.93
N ARG A 266 3.33 -6.32 20.89
CA ARG A 266 2.78 -7.49 21.59
C ARG A 266 3.39 -8.82 21.16
N PHE A 267 3.75 -8.96 19.89
CA PHE A 267 4.31 -10.20 19.34
C PHE A 267 5.74 -10.02 18.78
N MET A 268 6.36 -8.87 19.01
CA MET A 268 7.71 -8.56 18.53
C MET A 268 8.75 -9.63 18.93
N HIS A 269 8.63 -10.18 20.13
CA HIS A 269 9.50 -11.24 20.66
C HIS A 269 9.41 -12.56 19.89
N ARG A 270 8.35 -12.78 19.10
CA ARG A 270 8.13 -13.98 18.28
C ARG A 270 8.75 -13.87 16.88
N ARG A 271 9.32 -12.71 16.55
CA ARG A 271 9.91 -12.42 15.23
C ARG A 271 11.42 -12.18 15.36
N ASN A 272 12.10 -12.15 14.22
CA ASN A 272 13.54 -11.86 14.16
C ASN A 272 13.84 -10.49 14.81
N VAL A 273 15.00 -10.35 15.45
CA VAL A 273 15.53 -9.09 16.02
C VAL A 273 15.41 -7.90 15.06
N TYR A 274 15.57 -8.13 13.75
CA TYR A 274 15.40 -7.08 12.74
C TYR A 274 13.98 -6.49 12.73
N PHE A 275 12.94 -7.28 13.04
CA PHE A 275 11.58 -6.77 13.19
C PHE A 275 11.49 -5.76 14.35
N GLY A 276 12.05 -6.12 15.51
CA GLY A 276 12.12 -5.21 16.65
C GLY A 276 12.91 -3.94 16.34
N TYR A 277 14.06 -4.07 15.67
CA TYR A 277 14.82 -2.93 15.16
C TYR A 277 13.96 -2.03 14.26
N ASN A 278 13.23 -2.60 13.30
CA ASN A 278 12.38 -1.84 12.38
C ASN A 278 11.25 -1.08 13.11
N LEU A 279 10.62 -1.71 14.11
CA LEU A 279 9.60 -1.06 14.94
C LEU A 279 10.19 0.10 15.76
N LEU A 280 11.32 -0.15 16.45
CA LEU A 280 11.97 0.85 17.30
C LEU A 280 12.50 2.03 16.49
N VAL A 281 13.26 1.76 15.43
CA VAL A 281 13.81 2.79 14.56
C VAL A 281 12.68 3.54 13.87
N GLY A 282 11.72 2.86 13.25
CA GLY A 282 10.62 3.53 12.58
C GLY A 282 9.76 4.38 13.53
N GLY A 283 9.53 3.89 14.75
CA GLY A 283 8.74 4.57 15.79
C GLY A 283 9.45 5.77 16.42
N LEU A 284 10.72 5.63 16.78
CA LEU A 284 11.46 6.62 17.56
C LEU A 284 12.31 7.58 16.71
N MET A 285 12.67 7.21 15.48
CA MET A 285 13.50 8.05 14.60
C MET A 285 12.98 9.48 14.44
N PRO A 286 11.66 9.74 14.27
CA PRO A 286 11.16 11.11 14.17
C PRO A 286 11.41 11.94 15.44
N LEU A 287 11.38 11.31 16.63
CA LEU A 287 11.67 11.97 17.90
C LEU A 287 13.17 12.26 18.05
N PHE A 288 14.03 11.30 17.69
CA PHE A 288 15.48 11.51 17.70
C PHE A 288 15.92 12.59 16.71
N LEU A 289 15.31 12.62 15.52
CA LEU A 289 15.57 13.67 14.54
C LEU A 289 15.08 15.04 15.04
N ALA A 290 13.90 15.12 15.67
CA ALA A 290 13.41 16.35 16.29
C ALA A 290 14.37 16.88 17.36
N TYR A 291 14.78 15.99 18.27
CA TYR A 291 15.74 16.30 19.31
C TYR A 291 17.08 16.76 18.71
N GLY A 292 17.60 16.04 17.71
CA GLY A 292 18.85 16.38 17.03
C GLY A 292 18.82 17.76 16.37
N LEU A 293 17.69 18.16 15.77
CA LEU A 293 17.53 19.50 15.19
C LEU A 293 17.48 20.59 16.25
N ILE A 294 16.78 20.36 17.37
CA ILE A 294 16.72 21.31 18.49
C ILE A 294 18.11 21.46 19.12
N ALA A 295 18.79 20.35 19.41
CA ALA A 295 20.14 20.35 19.96
C ALA A 295 21.14 21.04 19.01
N ALA A 296 21.05 20.79 17.70
CA ALA A 296 21.85 21.48 16.71
C ALA A 296 21.57 22.99 16.70
N GLY A 297 20.31 23.41 16.81
CA GLY A 297 19.93 24.82 16.91
C GLY A 297 20.51 25.51 18.13
N VAL A 298 20.43 24.88 19.31
CA VAL A 298 21.03 25.37 20.56
C VAL A 298 22.55 25.49 20.43
N HIS A 299 23.20 24.46 19.89
CA HIS A 299 24.66 24.47 19.70
C HIS A 299 25.13 25.57 18.73
N VAL A 300 24.40 25.80 17.64
CA VAL A 300 24.68 26.89 16.68
C VAL A 300 24.52 28.26 17.36
N ALA A 301 23.48 28.44 18.19
CA ALA A 301 23.23 29.68 18.92
C ALA A 301 24.30 29.97 19.99
N GLN A 302 24.89 28.93 20.59
CA GLN A 302 25.93 29.06 21.63
C GLN A 302 27.36 29.19 21.06
N THR A 303 27.57 28.80 19.80
CA THR A 303 28.90 28.69 19.20
C THR A 303 29.07 29.72 18.09
N HIS A 304 29.12 29.27 16.83
CA HIS A 304 29.32 30.11 15.66
C HIS A 304 28.37 29.65 14.56
N TRP A 305 27.85 30.59 13.78
CA TRP A 305 26.85 30.34 12.74
C TRP A 305 27.31 29.33 11.67
N TRP A 306 28.61 29.24 11.38
CA TRP A 306 29.15 28.29 10.38
C TRP A 306 28.97 26.82 10.76
N MET A 307 28.70 26.52 12.05
CA MET A 307 28.31 25.18 12.49
C MET A 307 27.00 24.71 11.85
N ALA A 308 26.10 25.64 11.50
CA ALA A 308 24.88 25.32 10.76
C ALA A 308 25.22 24.66 9.40
N GLY A 309 26.29 25.12 8.74
CA GLY A 309 26.77 24.55 7.49
C GLY A 309 27.15 23.07 7.63
N LYS A 310 27.75 22.64 8.75
CA LYS A 310 28.07 21.23 9.01
C LYS A 310 26.80 20.38 9.15
N TYR A 311 25.81 20.85 9.91
CA TYR A 311 24.55 20.11 10.07
C TYR A 311 23.80 19.98 8.76
N VAL A 312 23.71 21.07 7.99
CA VAL A 312 23.13 21.05 6.64
C VAL A 312 23.90 20.07 5.75
N ALA A 313 25.23 20.13 5.73
CA ALA A 313 26.05 19.22 4.96
C ALA A 313 25.80 17.75 5.33
N THR A 314 25.65 17.41 6.62
CA THR A 314 25.33 16.05 7.06
C THR A 314 23.96 15.58 6.55
N VAL A 315 22.92 16.42 6.65
CA VAL A 315 21.58 16.09 6.14
C VAL A 315 21.61 15.88 4.62
N PHE A 316 22.30 16.75 3.89
CA PHE A 316 22.46 16.62 2.45
C PHE A 316 23.27 15.37 2.09
N LEU A 317 24.35 15.07 2.82
CA LEU A 317 25.18 13.88 2.60
C LEU A 317 24.35 12.59 2.73
N MET A 318 23.50 12.48 3.76
CA MET A 318 22.61 11.33 3.91
C MET A 318 21.64 11.17 2.74
N ALA A 319 21.05 12.29 2.28
CA ALA A 319 20.17 12.28 1.12
C ALA A 319 20.92 11.95 -0.18
N TRP A 320 22.18 12.39 -0.31
CA TRP A 320 23.07 12.07 -1.40
C TRP A 320 23.49 10.61 -1.42
N ILE A 321 23.82 10.00 -0.29
CA ILE A 321 24.13 8.56 -0.22
C ILE A 321 22.95 7.74 -0.73
N ARG A 322 21.74 8.10 -0.30
CA ARG A 322 20.50 7.46 -0.77
C ARG A 322 20.28 7.66 -2.27
N GLY A 323 20.50 8.88 -2.77
CA GLY A 323 20.42 9.21 -4.19
C GLY A 323 21.46 8.47 -5.03
N ALA A 324 22.71 8.43 -4.57
CA ALA A 324 23.81 7.75 -5.24
C ALA A 324 23.56 6.25 -5.36
N TYR A 325 23.03 5.61 -4.31
CA TYR A 325 22.62 4.20 -4.36
C TYR A 325 21.51 3.97 -5.39
N GLY A 326 20.48 4.83 -5.39
CA GLY A 326 19.40 4.76 -6.39
C GLY A 326 19.90 4.96 -7.83
N LEU A 327 20.79 5.94 -8.03
CA LEU A 327 21.44 6.20 -9.32
C LEU A 327 22.28 5.00 -9.79
N TRP A 328 23.05 4.39 -8.90
CA TRP A 328 23.92 3.26 -9.24
C TRP A 328 23.13 2.05 -9.75
N LEU A 329 22.00 1.75 -9.10
CA LEU A 329 21.14 0.63 -9.48
C LEU A 329 20.28 0.91 -10.71
N THR A 330 19.62 2.07 -10.77
CA THR A 330 18.65 2.37 -11.83
C THR A 330 19.27 3.02 -13.06
N ARG A 331 20.47 3.58 -12.92
CA ARG A 331 21.12 4.45 -13.91
C ARG A 331 20.29 5.69 -14.28
N ASP A 332 19.32 6.06 -13.44
CA ASP A 332 18.52 7.27 -13.62
C ASP A 332 19.11 8.46 -12.87
N TRP A 333 19.58 9.46 -13.61
CA TRP A 333 20.15 10.69 -13.06
C TRP A 333 19.18 11.47 -12.17
N LYS A 334 17.87 11.26 -12.29
CA LYS A 334 16.87 11.92 -11.44
C LYS A 334 17.08 11.64 -9.95
N PHE A 335 17.74 10.52 -9.59
CA PHE A 335 18.09 10.24 -8.19
C PHE A 335 19.03 11.27 -7.56
N LEU A 336 19.74 12.08 -8.35
CA LEU A 336 20.49 13.25 -7.88
C LEU A 336 19.59 14.30 -7.22
N LEU A 337 18.27 14.25 -7.43
CA LEU A 337 17.27 15.13 -6.80
C LEU A 337 16.88 14.69 -5.37
N MET A 338 17.44 13.60 -4.83
CA MET A 338 17.14 13.14 -3.45
C MET A 338 17.42 14.14 -2.32
N PRO A 339 18.44 15.00 -2.40
CA PRO A 339 18.60 16.09 -1.45
C PRO A 339 17.40 17.06 -1.44
N VAL A 340 16.79 17.32 -2.59
CA VAL A 340 15.59 18.17 -2.69
C VAL A 340 14.40 17.49 -2.02
N TYR A 341 14.21 16.18 -2.24
CA TYR A 341 13.21 15.41 -1.50
C TYR A 341 13.52 15.38 0.02
N GLY A 342 14.81 15.33 0.41
CA GLY A 342 15.25 15.39 1.80
C GLY A 342 14.75 16.64 2.52
N LEU A 343 14.80 17.80 1.87
CA LEU A 343 14.21 19.04 2.38
C LEU A 343 12.70 18.95 2.54
N LEU A 344 12.00 18.41 1.54
CA LEU A 344 10.55 18.18 1.61
C LEU A 344 10.19 17.21 2.75
N HIS A 345 11.02 16.20 3.00
CA HIS A 345 10.84 15.28 4.13
C HIS A 345 11.03 16.00 5.46
N LEU A 346 12.09 16.79 5.59
CA LEU A 346 12.44 17.53 6.80
C LEU A 346 11.38 18.58 7.17
N VAL A 347 10.91 19.36 6.20
CA VAL A 347 9.95 20.46 6.44
C VAL A 347 8.50 19.98 6.38
N GLY A 348 8.21 18.95 5.58
CA GLY A 348 6.85 18.46 5.36
C GLY A 348 6.51 17.21 6.17
N VAL A 349 7.17 16.09 5.86
CA VAL A 349 6.81 14.77 6.44
C VAL A 349 7.11 14.70 7.94
N MET A 350 8.25 15.24 8.37
CA MET A 350 8.70 15.12 9.75
C MET A 350 7.76 15.83 10.74
N PRO A 351 7.36 17.11 10.54
CA PRO A 351 6.36 17.75 11.39
C PRO A 351 5.01 17.01 11.36
N VAL A 352 4.61 16.51 10.19
CA VAL A 352 3.37 15.72 10.05
C VAL A 352 3.43 14.40 10.84
N ARG A 353 4.60 13.74 10.89
CA ARG A 353 4.81 12.54 11.71
C ARG A 353 4.70 12.85 13.19
N LEU A 354 5.33 13.93 13.66
CA LEU A 354 5.19 14.36 15.05
C LEU A 354 3.73 14.71 15.38
N TYR A 355 3.06 15.46 14.52
CA TYR A 355 1.64 15.79 14.69
C TYR A 355 0.74 14.55 14.68
N ALA A 356 1.08 13.53 13.88
CA ALA A 356 0.35 12.26 13.82
C ALA A 356 0.37 11.51 15.17
N LEU A 357 1.46 11.57 15.94
CA LEU A 357 1.55 10.97 17.28
C LEU A 357 0.51 11.54 18.26
N PHE A 358 0.25 12.84 18.18
CA PHE A 358 -0.73 13.51 19.05
C PHE A 358 -2.18 13.37 18.55
N THR A 359 -2.39 12.83 17.35
CA THR A 359 -3.71 12.75 16.71
C THR A 359 -4.16 11.31 16.39
N LEU A 360 -3.56 10.30 17.02
CA LEU A 360 -3.84 8.88 16.77
C LEU A 360 -5.30 8.49 17.01
N GLY A 361 -6.01 9.20 17.91
CA GLY A 361 -7.43 8.95 18.22
C GLY A 361 -8.43 9.52 17.21
N ASN A 362 -7.96 10.18 16.14
CA ASN A 362 -8.81 10.72 15.10
C ASN A 362 -9.03 9.70 13.96
N THR A 363 -10.28 9.27 13.78
CA THR A 363 -10.70 8.29 12.77
C THR A 363 -11.46 8.93 11.59
N SER A 364 -11.52 10.27 11.53
CA SER A 364 -12.23 11.02 10.48
C SER A 364 -11.48 10.98 9.13
N TRP A 365 -11.64 9.87 8.43
CA TRP A 365 -11.22 9.73 7.05
C TRP A 365 -12.11 8.72 6.33
N GLY A 366 -12.61 9.07 5.14
CA GLY A 366 -13.35 8.16 4.27
C GLY A 366 -14.87 8.14 4.44
N THR A 367 -15.43 8.59 5.57
CA THR A 367 -16.87 8.82 5.70
C THR A 367 -17.17 10.29 5.37
N ARG A 368 -17.53 10.56 4.11
CA ARG A 368 -18.39 11.72 3.86
C ARG A 368 -19.69 11.42 4.59
N THR A 369 -20.04 12.20 5.60
CA THR A 369 -21.38 12.16 6.18
C THR A 369 -22.37 12.34 5.03
N ALA A 370 -23.31 11.41 4.91
CA ALA A 370 -24.51 11.53 4.07
C ALA A 370 -25.46 12.61 4.66
N GLY A 371 -24.92 13.80 4.93
CA GLY A 371 -25.61 14.90 5.62
C GLY A 371 -25.68 16.18 4.80
N ALA A 372 -25.44 16.11 3.48
CA ALA A 372 -25.60 17.23 2.57
C ALA A 372 -26.76 17.04 1.57
N LEU A 373 -27.68 16.10 1.84
CA LEU A 373 -28.88 15.85 1.03
C LEU A 373 -30.20 15.92 1.84
N SER A 374 -30.19 16.56 3.00
CA SER A 374 -31.43 16.78 3.77
C SER A 374 -31.52 18.22 4.29
N GLY A 375 -32.40 18.99 3.65
CA GLY A 375 -32.82 20.35 4.03
C GLY A 375 -32.30 21.39 3.02
N THR A 376 -33.11 22.08 2.22
CA THR A 376 -34.52 22.46 2.33
C THR A 376 -35.12 22.72 0.94
N GLY A 377 -36.42 22.47 0.80
CA GLY A 377 -37.14 22.48 -0.48
C GLY A 377 -37.16 23.79 -1.25
N GLY A 378 -37.35 23.63 -2.57
CA GLY A 378 -37.63 24.68 -3.54
C GLY A 378 -37.92 24.02 -4.88
N THR A 379 -39.13 24.20 -5.37
CA THR A 379 -39.77 23.57 -6.53
C THR A 379 -39.07 23.80 -7.88
N GLY A 380 -39.07 22.77 -8.74
CA GLY A 380 -39.02 22.88 -10.21
C GLY A 380 -37.63 22.76 -10.84
N PHE A 381 -37.38 21.67 -11.57
CA PHE A 381 -37.20 21.67 -13.02
C PHE A 381 -36.82 20.26 -13.52
N ASP A 382 -37.60 19.78 -14.47
CA ASP A 382 -37.37 18.57 -15.26
C ASP A 382 -36.03 18.61 -16.00
N GLY A 383 -35.38 17.44 -16.10
CA GLY A 383 -34.10 17.29 -16.78
C GLY A 383 -33.71 15.84 -17.00
N VAL A 384 -34.60 15.07 -17.64
CA VAL A 384 -34.26 13.82 -18.31
C VAL A 384 -33.21 14.14 -19.38
N TRP A 385 -32.04 13.49 -19.34
CA TRP A 385 -31.15 13.44 -20.51
C TRP A 385 -30.83 11.98 -20.87
N PRO A 386 -31.16 11.57 -22.10
CA PRO A 386 -31.13 10.18 -22.50
C PRO A 386 -29.74 9.71 -22.91
N ILE A 387 -29.57 8.40 -22.74
CA ILE A 387 -28.60 7.55 -23.40
C ILE A 387 -28.72 7.77 -24.92
N SER A 388 -27.61 8.00 -25.63
CA SER A 388 -27.54 7.76 -27.07
C SER A 388 -26.43 6.76 -27.35
N ALA A 389 -26.88 5.59 -27.81
CA ALA A 389 -26.10 4.59 -28.49
C ALA A 389 -25.85 5.02 -29.95
N GLU A 390 -24.73 4.54 -30.48
CA GLU A 390 -24.42 4.16 -31.87
C GLU A 390 -25.16 4.83 -33.03
N ALA A 391 -24.38 5.29 -34.03
CA ALA A 391 -24.67 4.93 -35.41
C ALA A 391 -23.43 4.99 -36.30
N GLN A 392 -23.34 3.95 -37.13
CA GLN A 392 -22.41 3.68 -38.21
C GLN A 392 -22.44 4.74 -39.34
N GLY A 393 -21.31 4.88 -40.05
CA GLY A 393 -21.26 4.53 -41.48
C GLY A 393 -21.87 5.47 -42.55
N SER A 394 -20.95 5.94 -43.41
CA SER A 394 -21.06 6.09 -44.87
C SER A 394 -21.60 7.40 -45.47
N GLY A 395 -20.75 7.98 -46.35
CA GLY A 395 -21.11 8.25 -47.74
C GLY A 395 -21.78 9.58 -48.05
N LYS A 396 -20.98 10.58 -48.44
CA LYS A 396 -20.92 11.08 -49.82
C LYS A 396 -19.69 11.95 -50.03
#